data_AF-A0A820KX92-F1
#
_entry.id   AF-A0A820KX92-F1
#
_cell.length_a   1.000
_cell.length_b   1.000
_cell.length_c   1.000
_cell.angle_alpha   90.00
_cell.angle_beta   90.00
_cell.angle_gamma   90.00
#
_symmetry.space_group_name_H-M   'P 1'
#
loop_
_entity.id
_entity.type
_entity.pdbx_description
1 polymer ?
#
loop_
_entity_poly.entity_id
_entity_poly.type
_entity_poly.pdbx_seq_one_letter_code
_entity_poly.pdbx_strand_id
1 'polypeptide(L)'
;MWSASSITTVTNIACLPLSMTPQKKNNCGRKKIILTEFEEDSIRYQFHLLLASKQYPTTAKLLTRLLEEGPDFPIQSERTLLRQMRRFRFKYAATSKASIRLDATSFVDSRPKYFRSITDRRNNNVVYYYQDETWSNSGDERRQVWPDENGDGRLRKTGGKGKTVYYLLTTKIK
;
A
#
# COMPACT_ATOMS: atom_id res chain seq x y z
N MET A 1 96.62 24.15 8.63
CA MET A 1 96.75 23.40 7.36
C MET A 1 95.60 22.41 7.29
N TRP A 2 94.83 22.47 6.20
CA TRP A 2 93.56 21.77 6.05
C TRP A 2 93.71 20.25 5.95
N SER A 3 92.81 19.54 6.64
CA SER A 3 92.63 18.09 6.59
C SER A 3 91.85 17.71 5.34
N ALA A 4 92.34 16.70 4.61
CA ALA A 4 91.69 16.16 3.42
C ALA A 4 90.89 14.88 3.74
N SER A 5 89.78 14.77 3.01
CA SER A 5 89.16 13.53 2.51
C SER A 5 88.35 12.67 3.49
N SER A 6 87.04 12.64 3.24
CA SER A 6 86.35 11.41 2.79
C SER A 6 84.99 11.76 2.18
N ILE A 7 84.84 11.52 0.88
CA ILE A 7 83.56 11.52 0.18
C ILE A 7 82.98 10.12 0.37
N THR A 8 81.78 10.02 0.96
CA THR A 8 80.99 8.79 0.93
C THR A 8 79.63 9.11 0.35
N THR A 9 79.37 8.58 -0.85
CA THR A 9 78.03 8.49 -1.43
C THR A 9 77.59 7.05 -1.28
N VAL A 10 76.56 6.79 -0.48
CA VAL A 10 75.73 5.59 -0.64
C VAL A 10 74.28 6.01 -0.50
N THR A 11 73.58 5.85 -1.62
CA THR A 11 72.15 6.00 -1.83
C THR A 11 71.36 5.15 -0.85
N ASN A 12 70.43 5.75 -0.11
CA ASN A 12 69.29 5.01 0.41
C ASN A 12 68.06 5.94 0.43
N ILE A 13 67.41 6.03 -0.74
CA ILE A 13 66.07 6.62 -0.83
C ILE A 13 65.14 5.57 -0.23
N ALA A 14 64.85 5.73 1.06
CA ALA A 14 63.86 4.93 1.74
C ALA A 14 62.49 5.15 1.07
N CYS A 15 61.98 4.10 0.43
CA CYS A 15 60.61 4.04 -0.03
C CYS A 15 59.64 3.95 1.16
N LEU A 16 58.77 4.97 1.27
CA LEU A 16 57.37 4.95 1.73
C LEU A 16 57.12 4.82 3.26
N PRO A 17 56.06 5.48 3.75
CA PRO A 17 54.75 4.82 3.67
C PRO A 17 53.82 5.53 2.70
N LEU A 18 53.06 4.70 1.96
CA LEU A 18 51.91 5.15 1.19
C LEU A 18 51.05 6.08 2.04
N SER A 19 50.65 7.20 1.44
CA SER A 19 49.46 7.94 1.82
C SER A 19 48.36 6.93 2.20
N MET A 20 48.04 6.87 3.50
CA MET A 20 46.85 6.20 3.98
C MET A 20 45.67 7.02 3.45
N THR A 21 45.27 6.75 2.21
CA THR A 21 43.98 7.22 1.70
C THR A 21 42.92 6.75 2.70
N PRO A 22 42.02 7.64 3.17
CA PRO A 22 41.03 7.24 4.14
C PRO A 22 40.21 6.10 3.53
N GLN A 23 40.31 4.91 4.13
CA GLN A 23 39.55 3.75 3.67
C GLN A 23 38.07 4.15 3.67
N LYS A 24 37.43 4.02 2.51
CA LYS A 24 36.01 4.29 2.33
C LYS A 24 35.25 3.44 3.34
N LYS A 25 34.68 4.06 4.38
CA LYS A 25 33.82 3.37 5.34
C LYS A 25 32.55 2.93 4.60
N ASN A 26 32.55 1.71 4.08
CA ASN A 26 31.47 1.14 3.28
C ASN A 26 30.26 0.71 4.11
N ASN A 27 29.93 1.42 5.20
CA ASN A 27 28.77 1.10 6.05
C ASN A 27 27.91 2.36 6.24
N CYS A 28 27.39 2.93 5.16
CA CYS A 28 26.36 3.99 5.20
C CYS A 28 24.93 3.40 5.22
N GLY A 29 24.76 2.18 5.72
CA GLY A 29 23.46 1.51 5.82
C GLY A 29 22.84 1.62 7.21
N ARG A 30 21.53 1.83 7.28
CA ARG A 30 20.76 1.70 8.53
C ARG A 30 20.86 0.26 9.03
N LYS A 31 21.17 0.06 10.32
CA LYS A 31 21.25 -1.27 10.94
C LYS A 31 19.97 -2.08 10.68
N LYS A 32 20.10 -3.35 10.33
CA LYS A 32 18.96 -4.26 10.14
C LYS A 32 18.34 -4.54 11.51
N ILE A 33 17.09 -4.14 11.68
CA ILE A 33 16.30 -4.53 12.85
C ILE A 33 15.93 -6.00 12.70
N ILE A 34 16.31 -6.80 13.68
CA ILE A 34 15.92 -8.20 13.86
C ILE A 34 14.90 -8.19 14.98
N LEU A 35 13.75 -8.80 14.75
CA LEU A 35 12.68 -8.86 15.73
C LEU A 35 12.73 -10.21 16.44
N THR A 36 12.33 -10.22 17.71
CA THR A 36 12.09 -11.45 18.46
C THR A 36 10.71 -12.00 18.13
N GLU A 37 10.48 -13.31 18.29
CA GLU A 37 9.20 -13.97 18.01
C GLU A 37 8.02 -13.26 18.70
N PHE A 38 8.22 -12.84 19.95
CA PHE A 38 7.23 -12.08 20.72
C PHE A 38 6.82 -10.76 20.06
N GLU A 39 7.77 -10.02 19.47
CA GLU A 39 7.48 -8.77 18.77
C GLU A 39 6.74 -9.03 17.45
N GLU A 40 7.04 -10.14 16.77
CA GLU A 40 6.32 -10.54 15.55
C GLU A 40 4.85 -10.84 15.88
N ASP A 41 4.62 -11.59 16.97
CA ASP A 41 3.28 -11.93 17.43
C ASP A 41 2.52 -10.72 17.95
N SER A 42 3.19 -9.77 18.59
CA SER A 42 2.59 -8.49 18.99
C SER A 42 2.07 -7.71 17.78
N ILE A 43 2.84 -7.68 16.68
CA ILE A 43 2.41 -7.04 15.42
C ILE A 43 1.18 -7.74 14.84
N ARG A 44 1.16 -9.08 14.80
CA ARG A 44 -0.01 -9.85 14.32
C ARG A 44 -1.23 -9.59 15.18
N TYR A 45 -1.08 -9.64 16.50
CA TYR A 45 -2.17 -9.43 17.45
C TYR A 45 -2.82 -8.05 17.26
N GLN A 46 -2.02 -6.98 17.26
CA GLN A 46 -2.53 -5.62 17.06
C GLN A 46 -3.17 -5.43 15.68
N PHE A 47 -2.62 -6.08 14.64
CA PHE A 47 -3.22 -6.10 13.32
C PHE A 47 -4.64 -6.70 13.34
N HIS A 48 -4.81 -7.86 13.98
CA HIS A 48 -6.12 -8.51 14.08
C HIS A 48 -7.10 -7.75 14.97
N LEU A 49 -6.62 -7.10 16.05
CA LEU A 49 -7.45 -6.22 16.87
C LEU A 49 -8.03 -5.05 16.06
N LEU A 50 -7.24 -4.43 15.18
CA LEU A 50 -7.72 -3.37 14.31
C LEU A 50 -8.85 -3.87 13.39
N LEU A 51 -8.68 -5.06 12.80
CA LEU A 51 -9.72 -5.68 11.98
C LEU A 51 -10.99 -6.00 12.79
N ALA A 52 -10.83 -6.54 14.00
CA ALA A 52 -11.95 -6.83 14.90
C ALA A 52 -12.73 -5.55 15.28
N SER A 53 -12.01 -4.43 15.46
CA SER A 53 -12.59 -3.10 15.72
C SER A 53 -13.24 -2.43 14.49
N LYS A 54 -13.34 -3.16 13.37
CA LYS A 54 -13.84 -2.68 12.08
C LYS A 54 -13.02 -1.52 11.49
N GLN A 55 -11.73 -1.44 11.81
CA GLN A 55 -10.83 -0.42 11.27
C GLN A 55 -9.84 -1.03 10.29
N TYR A 56 -9.57 -0.34 9.17
CA TYR A 56 -8.53 -0.77 8.25
C TYR A 56 -7.13 -0.62 8.86
N PRO A 57 -6.34 -1.70 8.96
CA PRO A 57 -4.98 -1.63 9.45
C PRO A 57 -4.12 -0.85 8.46
N THR A 58 -3.68 0.33 8.90
CA THR A 58 -2.68 1.14 8.20
C THR A 58 -1.39 1.08 8.99
N THR A 59 -0.24 1.21 8.35
CA THR A 59 1.06 1.22 9.05
C THR A 59 1.13 2.28 10.14
N ALA A 60 0.58 3.47 9.89
CA ALA A 60 0.47 4.53 10.88
C ALA A 60 -0.32 4.08 12.11
N LYS A 61 -1.55 3.57 11.91
CA LYS A 61 -2.44 3.12 13.00
C LYS A 61 -1.86 1.95 13.79
N LEU A 62 -1.18 1.05 13.10
CA LEU A 62 -0.57 -0.11 13.72
C LEU A 62 0.66 0.30 14.54
N LEU A 63 1.47 1.23 14.02
CA LEU A 63 2.59 1.80 14.76
C LEU A 63 2.12 2.54 16.01
N THR A 64 1.09 3.38 15.92
CA THR A 64 0.57 4.10 17.10
C THR A 64 0.10 3.12 18.18
N ARG A 65 -0.65 2.07 17.80
CA ARG A 65 -1.11 1.05 18.75
C ARG A 65 0.04 0.29 19.42
N LEU A 66 1.07 -0.08 18.67
CA LEU A 66 2.25 -0.75 19.23
C LEU A 66 2.99 0.14 20.22
N LEU A 67 3.15 1.43 19.91
CA LEU A 67 3.84 2.37 20.79
C LEU A 67 3.01 2.77 22.02
N GLU A 68 1.68 2.75 21.91
CA GLU A 68 0.77 2.93 23.04
C GLU A 68 0.85 1.77 24.04
N GLU A 69 0.99 0.53 23.55
CA GLU A 69 1.13 -0.67 24.40
C GLU A 69 2.54 -0.81 25.00
N GLY A 70 3.57 -0.46 24.22
CA GLY A 70 4.96 -0.51 24.64
C GLY A 70 5.80 0.59 23.98
N PRO A 71 6.16 1.67 24.71
CA PRO A 71 6.97 2.75 24.13
C PRO A 71 8.36 2.28 23.68
N ASP A 72 8.86 1.21 24.29
CA ASP A 72 10.17 0.61 24.02
C ASP A 72 10.17 -0.35 22.83
N PHE A 73 9.09 -0.43 22.06
CA PHE A 73 9.02 -1.30 20.88
C PHE A 73 10.17 -0.98 19.89
N PRO A 74 10.87 -1.97 19.32
CA PRO A 74 12.08 -1.73 18.52
C PRO A 74 11.81 -0.99 17.21
N ILE A 75 10.56 -0.94 16.76
CA ILE A 75 10.16 -0.25 15.52
C ILE A 75 9.49 1.08 15.85
N GLN A 76 10.18 2.17 15.49
CA GLN A 76 9.71 3.54 15.73
C GLN A 76 9.30 4.27 14.43
N SER A 77 9.31 3.58 13.29
CA SER A 77 9.09 4.21 11.98
C SER A 77 8.20 3.35 11.09
N GLU A 78 7.21 3.99 10.48
CA GLU A 78 6.24 3.33 9.60
C GLU A 78 6.88 2.57 8.44
N ARG A 79 7.89 3.15 7.78
CA ARG A 79 8.61 2.49 6.68
C ARG A 79 9.32 1.23 7.14
N THR A 80 9.78 1.23 8.39
CA THR A 80 10.48 0.08 8.97
C THR A 80 9.49 -1.01 9.34
N LEU A 81 8.35 -0.64 9.92
CA LEU A 81 7.22 -1.53 10.17
C LEU A 81 6.72 -2.18 8.88
N LEU A 82 6.48 -1.39 7.83
CA LEU A 82 6.05 -1.88 6.51
C LEU A 82 7.00 -2.95 5.96
N ARG A 83 8.32 -2.73 6.11
CA ARG A 83 9.34 -3.68 5.65
C ARG A 83 9.29 -4.99 6.43
N GLN A 84 9.04 -4.94 7.74
CA GLN A 84 8.91 -6.15 8.57
C GLN A 84 7.59 -6.88 8.28
N MET A 85 6.48 -6.15 8.13
CA MET A 85 5.20 -6.75 7.74
C MET A 85 5.32 -7.53 6.42
N ARG A 86 6.02 -7.00 5.41
CA ARG A 86 6.29 -7.73 4.17
C ARG A 86 7.10 -9.01 4.38
N ARG A 87 8.00 -9.05 5.37
CA ARG A 87 8.76 -10.26 5.73
C ARG A 87 7.86 -11.31 6.38
N PHE A 88 6.91 -10.88 7.19
CA PHE A 88 5.90 -11.74 7.82
C PHE A 88 4.77 -12.16 6.87
N ARG A 89 4.98 -11.99 5.56
CA ARG A 89 4.04 -12.37 4.50
C ARG A 89 2.69 -11.66 4.53
N PHE A 90 2.58 -10.54 5.25
CA PHE A 90 1.49 -9.61 5.01
C PHE A 90 1.62 -9.08 3.57
N LYS A 91 0.62 -9.40 2.73
CA LYS A 91 0.53 -8.94 1.34
C LYS A 91 -0.52 -7.86 1.27
N TYR A 92 -0.19 -6.72 0.66
CA TYR A 92 -1.18 -5.71 0.33
C TYR A 92 -1.76 -6.05 -1.04
N ALA A 93 -3.01 -6.48 -1.08
CA ALA A 93 -3.66 -6.99 -2.28
C ALA A 93 -4.81 -6.09 -2.72
N ALA A 94 -5.06 -6.06 -4.03
CA ALA A 94 -6.26 -5.44 -4.55
C ALA A 94 -7.48 -6.25 -4.14
N THR A 95 -8.51 -5.54 -3.72
CA THR A 95 -9.80 -6.12 -3.44
C THR A 95 -10.45 -6.55 -4.75
N SER A 96 -10.82 -7.82 -4.86
CA SER A 96 -11.59 -8.33 -6.00
C SER A 96 -12.96 -7.66 -6.05
N LYS A 97 -13.20 -6.82 -7.06
CA LYS A 97 -14.56 -6.40 -7.42
C LYS A 97 -15.27 -7.57 -8.07
N ALA A 98 -16.54 -7.81 -7.72
CA ALA A 98 -17.37 -8.67 -8.53
C ALA A 98 -17.56 -7.99 -9.89
N SER A 99 -16.93 -8.52 -10.94
CA SER A 99 -17.21 -8.06 -12.29
C SER A 99 -18.59 -8.57 -12.68
N ILE A 100 -19.53 -7.66 -12.92
CA ILE A 100 -20.79 -8.01 -13.57
C ILE A 100 -20.43 -8.40 -15.00
N ARG A 101 -20.61 -9.68 -15.35
CA ARG A 101 -20.41 -10.15 -16.72
C ARG A 101 -21.57 -9.63 -17.57
N LEU A 102 -21.34 -8.52 -18.26
CA LEU A 102 -22.31 -7.92 -19.19
C LEU A 102 -22.41 -8.70 -20.51
N ASP A 103 -21.58 -9.73 -20.68
CA ASP A 103 -21.49 -10.53 -21.91
C ASP A 103 -22.57 -11.62 -22.02
N ALA A 104 -23.59 -11.60 -21.16
CA ALA A 104 -24.75 -12.47 -21.34
C ALA A 104 -25.41 -12.14 -22.69
N THR A 105 -25.62 -13.16 -23.53
CA THR A 105 -26.17 -13.01 -24.89
C THR A 105 -27.50 -12.24 -24.90
N SER A 106 -28.35 -12.46 -23.90
CA SER A 106 -29.60 -11.72 -23.73
C SER A 106 -29.41 -10.21 -23.49
N PHE A 107 -28.34 -9.79 -22.82
CA PHE A 107 -28.00 -8.38 -22.62
C PHE A 107 -27.48 -7.76 -23.92
N VAL A 108 -26.65 -8.51 -24.65
CA VAL A 108 -26.11 -8.09 -25.95
C VAL A 108 -27.23 -7.90 -26.97
N ASP A 109 -28.25 -8.76 -26.98
CA ASP A 109 -29.38 -8.67 -27.91
C ASP A 109 -30.41 -7.59 -27.54
N SER A 110 -30.61 -7.32 -26.26
CA SER A 110 -31.59 -6.34 -25.78
C SER A 110 -31.08 -4.89 -25.90
N ARG A 111 -29.78 -4.67 -25.71
CA ARG A 111 -29.14 -3.36 -25.78
C ARG A 111 -29.34 -2.60 -27.10
N PRO A 112 -29.12 -3.18 -28.30
CA PRO A 112 -29.34 -2.47 -29.56
C PRO A 112 -30.83 -2.15 -29.79
N LYS A 113 -31.73 -3.04 -29.37
CA LYS A 113 -33.19 -2.82 -29.47
C LYS A 113 -33.61 -1.63 -28.61
N TYR A 114 -33.11 -1.57 -27.37
CA TYR A 114 -33.33 -0.44 -26.47
C TYR A 114 -32.82 0.87 -27.06
N PHE A 115 -31.58 0.90 -27.57
CA PHE A 115 -31.02 2.13 -28.15
C PHE A 115 -31.80 2.61 -29.38
N ARG A 116 -32.21 1.71 -30.29
CA ARG A 116 -33.09 2.08 -31.42
C ARG A 116 -34.38 2.72 -30.94
N SER A 117 -35.04 2.10 -29.96
CA SER A 117 -36.29 2.64 -29.40
C SER A 117 -36.13 4.03 -28.77
N ILE A 118 -34.98 4.31 -28.17
CA ILE A 118 -34.68 5.64 -27.62
C ILE A 118 -34.43 6.65 -28.73
N THR A 119 -33.67 6.29 -29.76
CA THR A 119 -33.40 7.18 -30.89
C THR A 119 -34.70 7.58 -31.58
N ASP A 120 -35.58 6.61 -31.86
CA ASP A 120 -36.86 6.87 -32.51
C ASP A 120 -37.73 7.83 -31.68
N ARG A 121 -37.78 7.61 -30.37
CA ARG A 121 -38.53 8.48 -29.45
C ARG A 121 -37.93 9.88 -29.29
N ARG A 122 -36.60 10.02 -29.35
CA ARG A 122 -35.93 11.34 -29.37
C ARG A 122 -36.25 12.11 -30.65
N ASN A 123 -36.28 11.43 -31.79
CA ASN A 123 -36.70 12.03 -33.06
C ASN A 123 -38.15 12.53 -33.02
N ASN A 124 -38.99 11.91 -32.18
CA ASN A 124 -40.36 12.32 -31.93
C ASN A 124 -40.50 13.41 -30.83
N ASN A 125 -39.40 14.09 -30.45
CA ASN A 125 -39.35 15.16 -29.45
C ASN A 125 -39.88 14.76 -28.05
N VAL A 126 -39.75 13.49 -27.66
CA VAL A 126 -40.13 13.03 -26.31
C VAL A 126 -39.04 13.41 -25.29
N VAL A 127 -39.45 14.08 -24.20
CA VAL A 127 -38.55 14.46 -23.09
C VAL A 127 -38.35 13.27 -22.15
N TYR A 128 -37.09 13.02 -21.77
CA TYR A 128 -36.70 11.92 -20.89
C TYR A 128 -36.29 12.40 -19.51
N TYR A 129 -36.83 11.75 -18.49
CA TYR A 129 -36.34 11.82 -17.11
C TYR A 129 -35.80 10.44 -16.73
N TYR A 130 -34.51 10.37 -16.43
CA TYR A 130 -33.90 9.13 -15.96
C TYR A 130 -33.92 9.15 -14.43
N GLN A 131 -34.53 8.13 -13.85
CA GLN A 131 -34.46 7.85 -12.41
C GLN A 131 -33.57 6.62 -12.24
N ASP A 132 -32.56 6.72 -11.38
CA ASP A 132 -31.73 5.59 -11.01
C ASP A 132 -31.59 5.57 -9.49
N GLU A 133 -31.86 4.41 -8.90
CA GLU A 133 -31.62 4.17 -7.48
C GLU A 133 -30.24 3.53 -7.36
N THR A 134 -29.27 4.27 -6.84
CA THR A 134 -27.98 3.69 -6.47
C THR A 134 -27.98 3.36 -4.98
N TRP A 135 -27.71 2.09 -4.67
CA TRP A 135 -27.44 1.68 -3.30
C TRP A 135 -26.09 2.25 -2.86
N SER A 136 -26.10 3.08 -1.81
CA SER A 136 -24.88 3.43 -1.11
C SER A 136 -24.51 2.26 -0.19
N ASN A 137 -23.51 1.48 -0.58
CA ASN A 137 -22.99 0.43 0.28
C ASN A 137 -22.23 1.07 1.44
N SER A 138 -22.80 1.03 2.65
CA SER A 138 -22.10 1.38 3.89
C SER A 138 -20.93 0.43 4.22
N GLY A 139 -20.72 -0.60 3.40
CA GLY A 139 -19.60 -1.55 3.47
C GLY A 139 -18.64 -1.45 2.29
N ASP A 140 -18.58 -0.30 1.61
CA ASP A 140 -17.64 -0.11 0.50
C ASP A 140 -16.21 -0.29 1.01
N GLU A 141 -15.55 -1.33 0.50
CA GLU A 141 -14.23 -1.71 0.94
C GLU A 141 -13.15 -0.90 0.20
N ARG A 142 -12.04 -0.62 0.88
CA ARG A 142 -10.90 0.03 0.22
C ARG A 142 -10.47 -0.81 -0.99
N ARG A 143 -10.04 -0.12 -2.06
CA ARG A 143 -9.54 -0.76 -3.30
C ARG A 143 -8.42 -1.77 -3.03
N GLN A 144 -7.64 -1.55 -1.98
CA GLN A 144 -6.56 -2.43 -1.55
C GLN A 144 -6.66 -2.63 -0.04
N VAL A 145 -6.42 -3.86 0.39
CA VAL A 145 -6.51 -4.30 1.79
C VAL A 145 -5.37 -5.29 2.06
N TRP A 146 -5.06 -5.52 3.33
CA TRP A 146 -4.16 -6.57 3.79
C TRP A 146 -4.99 -7.85 4.06
N PRO A 147 -5.20 -8.76 3.08
CA PRO A 147 -5.85 -10.03 3.36
C PRO A 147 -5.04 -10.86 4.33
N ASP A 148 -5.76 -11.59 5.17
CA ASP A 148 -5.22 -12.68 5.97
C ASP A 148 -4.96 -13.91 5.07
N GLU A 149 -4.22 -14.89 5.55
CA GLU A 149 -3.91 -16.12 4.78
C GLU A 149 -5.18 -16.86 4.35
N ASN A 150 -6.22 -16.82 5.19
CA ASN A 150 -7.54 -17.38 4.92
C ASN A 150 -8.44 -16.48 4.03
N GLY A 151 -7.96 -15.30 3.63
CA GLY A 151 -8.74 -14.32 2.86
C GLY A 151 -9.69 -13.44 3.71
N ASP A 152 -9.76 -13.69 5.01
CA ASP A 152 -10.66 -13.05 5.98
C ASP A 152 -10.15 -11.71 6.56
N GLY A 153 -8.97 -11.24 6.14
CA GLY A 153 -8.39 -9.95 6.54
C GLY A 153 -9.12 -8.70 6.01
N ARG A 154 -10.36 -8.87 5.57
CA ARG A 154 -11.25 -7.79 5.11
C ARG A 154 -12.11 -7.34 6.28
N LEU A 155 -12.51 -6.08 6.29
CA LEU A 155 -13.60 -5.67 7.16
C LEU A 155 -14.82 -6.52 6.77
N ARG A 156 -15.34 -7.31 7.72
CA ARG A 156 -16.49 -8.21 7.48
C ARG A 156 -17.55 -7.47 6.69
N LYS A 157 -17.89 -7.98 5.50
CA LYS A 157 -19.05 -7.48 4.74
C LYS A 157 -20.26 -7.64 5.64
N THR A 158 -20.81 -6.54 6.14
CA THR A 158 -22.14 -6.56 6.73
C THR A 158 -23.07 -7.08 5.63
N GLY A 159 -23.66 -8.26 5.81
CA GLY A 159 -24.67 -8.83 4.90
C GLY A 159 -25.98 -8.04 4.85
N GLY A 160 -25.96 -6.76 5.24
CA GLY A 160 -27.09 -5.85 5.19
C GLY A 160 -27.20 -5.20 3.82
N LYS A 161 -28.43 -5.08 3.32
CA LYS A 161 -28.76 -4.28 2.13
C LYS A 161 -28.35 -2.82 2.37
N GLY A 162 -27.73 -2.18 1.39
CA GLY A 162 -27.25 -0.79 1.48
C GLY A 162 -28.37 0.22 1.78
N LYS A 163 -28.03 1.49 1.97
CA LYS A 163 -29.01 2.57 2.17
C LYS A 163 -29.38 3.19 0.83
N THR A 164 -30.67 3.48 0.63
CA THR A 164 -31.20 4.15 -0.57
C THR A 164 -30.90 5.64 -0.50
N VAL A 165 -30.29 6.21 -1.55
CA VAL A 165 -30.07 7.65 -1.70
C VAL A 165 -30.55 8.06 -3.09
N TYR A 166 -31.38 9.10 -3.16
CA TYR A 166 -31.95 9.60 -4.42
C TYR A 166 -31.11 10.77 -4.96
N TYR A 167 -30.69 10.68 -6.22
CA TYR A 167 -30.04 11.78 -6.95
C TYR A 167 -30.87 12.14 -8.17
N LEU A 168 -31.18 13.43 -8.35
CA LEU A 168 -31.86 13.93 -9.54
C LEU A 168 -30.82 14.42 -10.56
N LEU A 169 -30.65 13.70 -11.67
CA LEU A 169 -29.80 14.13 -12.77
C LEU A 169 -30.65 14.85 -13.82
N THR A 170 -30.59 16.19 -13.83
CA THR A 170 -31.21 17.01 -14.87
C THR A 170 -30.21 17.31 -15.96
N THR A 171 -30.34 16.67 -17.13
CA THR A 171 -29.60 17.09 -18.33
C THR A 171 -30.45 18.10 -19.10
N LYS A 172 -30.06 19.38 -19.08
CA LYS A 172 -30.60 20.37 -20.03
C LYS A 172 -29.99 20.09 -21.40
N ILE A 173 -30.84 19.70 -22.34
CA ILE A 173 -30.47 19.59 -23.75
C ILE A 173 -30.51 21.02 -24.30
N LYS A 174 -29.37 21.50 -24.83
CA LYS A 174 -29.28 22.75 -25.60
C LYS A 174 -29.66 22.48 -27.05
#